data_AF-A0A7C9LRD4-F1
#
_entry.id   AF-A0A7C9LRD4-F1
#
_cell.length_a   1.000
_cell.length_b   1.000
_cell.length_c   1.000
_cell.angle_alpha   90.00
_cell.angle_beta   90.00
_cell.angle_gamma   90.00
#
_symmetry.space_group_name_H-M   'P 1'
#
loop_
_entity.id
_entity.type
_entity.pdbx_description
1 polymer ?
#
loop_
_entity_poly.entity_id
_entity_poly.type
_entity_poly.pdbx_seq_one_letter_code
_entity_poly.pdbx_strand_id
1 'polypeptide(L)' 'MRTTIILPDEFARAVRERARAEGQTFTSFLEQALREHLARLDARAESQPFAVAPFEGTGLRPGVDLADSADLLDRMER' A
#
# COMPACT_ATOMS: atom_id res chain seq x y z
N MET A 1 25.37 -12.62 -3.77
CA MET A 1 26.59 -12.25 -3.01
C MET A 1 26.54 -12.98 -1.66
N ARG A 2 27.67 -13.48 -1.14
CA ARG A 2 27.72 -14.06 0.22
C ARG A 2 28.19 -12.98 1.19
N THR A 3 27.34 -12.67 2.15
CA THR A 3 27.60 -11.61 3.14
C THR A 3 27.46 -12.20 4.54
N THR A 4 28.36 -11.84 5.43
CA THR A 4 28.25 -12.14 6.85
C THR A 4 27.64 -10.94 7.55
N ILE A 5 26.54 -11.16 8.28
CA ILE A 5 25.88 -10.14 9.10
C ILE A 5 25.95 -10.55 10.56
N ILE A 6 26.07 -9.56 11.45
CA ILE A 6 26.03 -9.79 12.89
C ILE A 6 24.59 -9.65 13.34
N LEU A 7 24.05 -10.69 13.98
CA LEU A 7 22.69 -10.73 14.52
C LEU A 7 22.76 -11.14 15.99
N PRO A 8 21.94 -10.57 16.88
CA PRO A 8 21.77 -11.08 18.23
C PRO A 8 21.34 -12.56 18.18
N ASP A 9 21.95 -13.40 19.03
CA ASP A 9 21.73 -14.86 18.99
C ASP A 9 20.25 -15.24 19.16
N GLU A 10 19.56 -14.56 20.09
CA GLU A 10 18.14 -14.76 20.35
C GLU A 10 17.28 -14.48 19.11
N PHE A 11 17.62 -13.42 18.38
CA PHE A 11 16.93 -13.08 17.14
C PHE A 11 17.22 -14.10 16.04
N ALA A 12 18.48 -14.50 15.89
CA ALA A 12 18.88 -15.52 14.91
C ALA A 12 18.19 -16.88 15.17
N ARG A 13 17.95 -17.22 16.45
CA ARG A 13 17.17 -18.41 16.84
C ARG A 13 15.72 -18.30 16.43
N ALA A 14 15.05 -17.19 16.76
CA ALA A 14 13.65 -16.97 16.39
C ALA A 14 13.44 -17.01 14.86
N VAL A 15 14.37 -16.42 14.09
CA VAL A 15 14.34 -16.47 12.63
C VAL A 15 14.50 -17.91 12.11
N ARG A 16 15.40 -18.71 12.69
CA ARG A 16 15.55 -20.13 12.32
C ARG A 16 14.30 -20.95 12.60
N GLU A 17 13.67 -20.74 13.76
CA GLU A 17 12.43 -21.43 14.13
C GLU A 17 11.31 -21.10 13.15
N ARG A 18 11.16 -19.83 12.77
CA ARG A 18 10.16 -19.42 11.78
C ARG A 18 10.44 -20.01 10.39
N ALA A 19 11.68 -19.90 9.91
CA ALA A 19 12.06 -20.46 8.62
C ALA A 19 11.76 -21.96 8.56
N ARG A 20 12.06 -22.70 9.64
CA ARG A 20 11.75 -24.13 9.74
C ARG A 20 10.23 -24.40 9.74
N ALA A 21 9.45 -23.61 10.45
CA ALA A 21 7.99 -23.73 10.46
C ALA A 21 7.38 -23.51 9.06
N GLU A 22 8.00 -22.66 8.25
CA GLU A 22 7.59 -22.38 6.87
C GLU A 22 8.25 -23.30 5.83
N GLY A 23 9.04 -24.29 6.26
CA GLY A 23 9.73 -25.22 5.35
C GLY A 23 10.86 -24.59 4.52
N GLN A 24 11.41 -23.45 4.98
CA GLN A 24 12.43 -22.68 4.29
C GLN A 24 13.80 -22.77 4.99
N THR A 25 14.85 -22.46 4.24
CA THR A 25 16.18 -22.24 4.83
C THR A 25 16.27 -20.86 5.48
N PHE A 26 17.16 -20.71 6.46
CA PHE A 26 17.43 -19.40 7.10
C PHE A 26 17.77 -18.31 6.07
N THR A 27 18.60 -18.65 5.08
CA THR A 27 19.02 -17.71 4.02
C THR A 27 17.85 -17.32 3.13
N SER A 28 17.05 -18.28 2.67
CA SER A 28 15.89 -18.01 1.80
C SER A 28 14.86 -17.12 2.50
N PHE A 29 14.57 -17.44 3.77
CA PHE A 29 13.65 -16.67 4.58
C PHE A 29 14.14 -15.23 4.77
N LEU A 30 15.43 -15.05 5.09
CA LEU A 30 16.02 -13.73 5.26
C LEU A 30 16.04 -12.94 3.94
N GLU A 31 16.37 -13.57 2.82
CA GLU A 31 16.33 -12.93 1.50
C GLU A 31 14.92 -12.44 1.17
N GLN A 32 13.91 -13.29 1.36
CA GLN A 32 12.52 -12.92 1.09
C GLN A 32 12.09 -11.73 1.96
N ALA A 33 12.36 -11.78 3.27
CA ALA A 33 12.01 -10.70 4.19
C ALA A 33 12.66 -9.37 3.81
N LEU A 34 13.93 -9.38 3.38
CA LEU A 34 14.64 -8.19 2.91
C LEU A 34 14.06 -7.67 1.59
N ARG A 35 13.76 -8.55 0.64
CA ARG A 35 13.16 -8.18 -0.66
C ARG A 35 11.79 -7.53 -0.46
N GLU A 36 10.94 -8.12 0.37
CA GLU A 36 9.64 -7.54 0.70
C GLU A 36 9.77 -6.20 1.41
N HIS A 37 10.76 -6.05 2.30
CA HIS A 37 11.01 -4.78 2.98
C HIS A 37 11.41 -3.68 1.98
N LEU A 38 12.34 -3.96 1.07
CA LEU A 38 12.74 -3.02 0.03
C LEU A 38 11.58 -2.66 -0.89
N ALA A 39 10.81 -3.64 -1.36
CA ALA A 39 9.64 -3.38 -2.19
C ALA A 39 8.59 -2.48 -1.50
N ARG A 40 8.39 -2.64 -0.19
CA ARG A 40 7.51 -1.74 0.59
C ARG A 40 8.05 -0.32 0.68
N LEU A 41 9.37 -0.15 0.78
CA LEU A 41 9.98 1.18 0.79
C LEU A 41 9.82 1.86 -0.57
N ASP A 42 10.05 1.13 -1.66
CA ASP A 42 9.89 1.64 -3.03
C ASP A 42 8.43 2.03 -3.29
N ALA A 43 7.47 1.18 -2.95
CA ALA A 43 6.04 1.48 -3.09
C ALA A 43 5.61 2.73 -2.29
N ARG A 44 6.21 2.95 -1.12
CA ARG A 44 5.94 4.17 -0.32
C ARG A 44 6.58 5.41 -0.92
N ALA A 45 7.72 5.28 -1.59
CA ALA A 45 8.35 6.38 -2.31
C ALA A 45 7.55 6.77 -3.57
N GLU A 46 6.95 5.78 -4.23
CA GLU A 46 6.13 5.96 -5.44
C GLU A 46 4.70 6.45 -5.15
N SER A 47 4.21 6.31 -3.91
CA SER A 47 2.91 6.86 -3.56
C SER A 47 2.98 8.39 -3.52
N GLN A 48 2.71 9.03 -4.65
CA GLN A 48 2.37 10.45 -4.65
C GLN A 48 1.17 10.64 -3.72
N PRO A 49 1.14 11.72 -2.91
CA PRO A 49 -0.04 12.05 -2.13
C PRO A 49 -1.26 12.05 -3.06
N PHE A 50 -2.38 11.51 -2.60
CA PHE A 50 -3.63 11.61 -3.33
C PHE A 50 -3.93 13.09 -3.58
N ALA A 51 -3.74 13.53 -4.82
CA ALA A 51 -3.99 14.89 -5.25
C ALA A 51 -5.42 14.92 -5.79
N VAL A 52 -6.33 15.57 -5.06
CA VAL A 52 -7.62 15.96 -5.62
C VAL A 52 -7.33 17.03 -6.65
N ALA A 53 -7.58 16.75 -7.93
CA ALA A 53 -7.68 17.79 -8.95
C ALA A 53 -9.13 18.31 -8.92
N PRO A 54 -9.43 19.43 -8.23
CA PRO A 54 -10.78 19.97 -8.24
C PRO A 54 -11.16 20.34 -9.68
N PHE A 55 -12.32 19.88 -10.12
CA PHE A 55 -12.87 20.32 -11.39
C PHE A 55 -13.40 21.74 -11.21
N GLU A 56 -12.75 22.72 -11.84
CA GLU A 56 -13.28 24.08 -11.97
C GLU A 56 -14.43 24.07 -12.99
N GLY A 57 -15.62 23.67 -12.51
CA GLY A 57 -16.85 23.79 -13.29
C GLY A 57 -17.31 25.24 -13.37
N THR A 58 -18.16 25.55 -14.35
CA THR A 58 -18.80 26.87 -14.52
C THR A 58 -19.98 27.11 -13.57
N GLY A 59 -20.06 26.35 -12.47
CA GLY A 59 -21.19 26.33 -11.55
C GLY A 59 -22.25 25.30 -11.90
N LEU A 60 -23.41 25.38 -11.24
CA LEU A 60 -24.51 24.46 -11.45
C LEU A 60 -25.24 24.74 -12.76
N ARG A 61 -25.77 23.68 -13.39
CA ARG A 61 -26.72 23.85 -14.50
C ARG A 61 -27.97 24.60 -14.00
N PRO A 62 -28.58 25.47 -14.82
CA PRO A 62 -29.79 26.18 -14.44
C PRO A 62 -30.89 25.24 -13.90
N GLY A 63 -31.49 25.61 -12.77
CA GLY A 63 -32.56 24.85 -12.13
C GLY A 63 -32.11 23.55 -11.46
N VAL A 64 -30.81 23.32 -11.26
CA VAL A 64 -30.31 22.27 -10.36
C VAL A 64 -30.26 22.83 -8.95
N ASP A 65 -30.95 22.17 -8.02
CA ASP A 65 -30.83 22.41 -6.59
C ASP A 65 -30.06 21.25 -5.94
N LEU A 66 -28.94 21.55 -5.28
CA LEU A 66 -28.15 20.52 -4.57
C LEU A 66 -28.80 20.05 -3.26
N ALA A 67 -29.77 20.80 -2.74
CA ALA A 67 -30.51 20.43 -1.53
C ALA A 67 -31.63 19.42 -1.83
N ASP A 68 -32.07 19.28 -3.08
CA ASP A 68 -33.04 18.28 -3.50
C ASP A 68 -32.33 17.04 -4.07
N SER A 69 -32.11 16.07 -3.18
CA SER A 69 -31.39 14.85 -3.52
C SER A 69 -32.14 13.96 -4.53
N ALA A 70 -33.47 14.07 -4.59
CA ALA A 70 -34.29 13.25 -5.49
C ALA A 70 -34.23 13.78 -6.93
N ASP A 71 -34.46 15.08 -7.13
CA ASP A 71 -34.32 15.72 -8.45
C ASP A 71 -32.88 15.62 -8.99
N LEU A 72 -31.88 15.72 -8.09
CA LEU A 72 -30.48 15.56 -8.47
C LEU A 72 -30.20 14.15 -9.04
N LEU A 73 -30.67 13.10 -8.36
CA LEU A 73 -30.47 11.71 -8.78
C LEU A 73 -31.13 11.43 -10.13
N ASP A 74 -32.40 11.82 -10.30
CA ASP A 74 -33.16 11.65 -11.54
C ASP A 74 -32.46 12.30 -12.75
N ARG A 75 -31.74 13.40 -12.54
CA ARG A 75 -30.97 14.10 -13.58
C ARG A 75 -29.60 13.48 -13.86
N MET A 76 -29.03 12.73 -12.91
CA MET A 76 -27.75 12.04 -13.08
C MET A 76 -27.90 10.69 -13.78
N GLU A 77 -29.05 10.03 -13.62
CA GLU A 77 -29.32 8.69 -14.16
C GLU A 77 -29.98 8.70 -15.55
N ARG A 78 -30.23 9.87 -16.14
CA ARG A 78 -30.74 10.02 -17.51
C ARG A 78 -29.66 10.07 -18.58
#